data_AF-A0A6G2Q587-F1
#
_entry.id   AF-A0A6G2Q587-F1
#
_cell.length_a   1.000
_cell.length_b   1.000
_cell.length_c   1.000
_cell.angle_alpha   90.00
_cell.angle_beta   90.00
_cell.angle_gamma   90.00
#
_symmetry.space_group_name_H-M   'P 1'
#
loop_
_entity.id
_entity.type
_entity.pdbx_description
1 polymer ?
#
loop_
_entity_poly.entity_id
_entity_poly.type
_entity_poly.pdbx_seq_one_letter_code
_entity_poly.pdbx_strand_id
1 'polypeptide(L)'
;ATMGRLRTAVRTLADVDLPPDELLTHLDDLVTHLAAENGREEVAEIGATCVYAVYDPVSRRLTLATAGHPAPFLVLPDGDGAELVPLTAGPPLGIGGLPFEATELELPEGSVVALFTDGLVAHRAGNPDGADDELRRALGASADSLDALADGVLKAVLPDQPGDDVALLLVRTRALGADRVATWDVPAYPAQVAVVRQAAGEQLAAWGLEETAFVTELVVSELVTNAIRYGEPPIQLRLIRDRALICEVSDASSTSPHLRRAHAYDEGGRGLLLVAQLTQRWGSRQTAAGKTIWAEQPLPDA
;
A
#
# COMPACT_ATOMS: atom_id res chain seq x y z
N ALA A 1 -24.32 4.95 9.32
CA ALA A 1 -24.40 3.84 8.32
C ALA A 1 -23.36 4.02 7.20
N THR A 2 -23.20 5.23 6.65
CA THR A 2 -22.28 5.55 5.55
C THR A 2 -20.81 5.27 5.84
N MET A 3 -20.27 5.71 6.98
CA MET A 3 -18.87 5.42 7.36
C MET A 3 -18.55 3.92 7.48
N GLY A 4 -19.51 3.11 7.93
CA GLY A 4 -19.35 1.65 7.97
C GLY A 4 -19.26 1.03 6.57
N ARG A 5 -19.99 1.58 5.60
CA ARG A 5 -19.94 1.17 4.19
C ARG A 5 -18.62 1.60 3.55
N LEU A 6 -18.21 2.85 3.72
CA LEU A 6 -16.94 3.36 3.20
C LEU A 6 -15.75 2.58 3.73
N ARG A 7 -15.70 2.34 5.05
CA ARG A 7 -14.65 1.51 5.65
C ARG A 7 -14.59 0.10 5.06
N THR A 8 -15.75 -0.49 4.75
CA THR A 8 -15.80 -1.81 4.12
C THR A 8 -15.30 -1.75 2.68
N ALA A 9 -15.73 -0.74 1.91
CA ALA A 9 -15.26 -0.54 0.53
C ALA A 9 -13.74 -0.31 0.48
N VAL A 10 -13.20 0.57 1.33
CA VAL A 10 -11.75 0.82 1.43
C VAL A 10 -10.99 -0.49 1.68
N ARG A 11 -11.44 -1.31 2.64
CA ARG A 11 -10.80 -2.60 2.95
C ARG A 11 -10.83 -3.54 1.74
N THR A 12 -11.98 -3.67 1.09
CA THR A 12 -12.12 -4.53 -0.09
C THR A 12 -11.23 -4.07 -1.23
N LEU A 13 -11.17 -2.76 -1.53
CA LEU A 13 -10.34 -2.22 -2.60
C LEU A 13 -8.85 -2.31 -2.28
N ALA A 14 -8.47 -2.07 -1.02
CA ALA A 14 -7.10 -2.26 -0.55
C ALA A 14 -6.66 -3.72 -0.65
N ASP A 15 -7.55 -4.69 -0.43
CA ASP A 15 -7.26 -6.12 -0.59
C ASP A 15 -6.99 -6.53 -2.05
N VAL A 16 -7.43 -5.73 -3.03
CA VAL A 16 -7.11 -5.94 -4.45
C VAL A 16 -5.86 -5.17 -4.88
N ASP A 17 -5.17 -4.52 -3.93
CA ASP A 17 -3.85 -3.90 -4.13
C ASP A 17 -3.83 -2.81 -5.23
N LEU A 18 -4.92 -2.02 -5.29
CA LEU A 18 -5.06 -0.90 -6.21
C LEU A 18 -4.15 0.28 -5.82
N PRO A 19 -3.62 1.02 -6.80
CA PRO A 19 -2.87 2.24 -6.51
C PRO A 19 -3.81 3.30 -5.89
N PRO A 20 -3.27 4.23 -5.05
CA PRO A 20 -4.10 5.14 -4.27
C PRO A 20 -5.09 5.99 -5.05
N ASP A 21 -4.71 6.50 -6.21
CA ASP A 21 -5.54 7.30 -7.10
C ASP A 21 -6.71 6.51 -7.71
N GLU A 22 -6.46 5.29 -8.18
CA GLU A 22 -7.53 4.41 -8.68
C GLU A 22 -8.47 4.00 -7.54
N LEU A 23 -7.93 3.67 -6.36
CA LEU A 23 -8.73 3.32 -5.19
C LEU A 23 -9.68 4.46 -4.80
N LEU A 24 -9.19 5.71 -4.77
CA LEU A 24 -10.04 6.87 -4.48
C LEU A 24 -11.08 7.10 -5.58
N THR A 25 -10.73 6.89 -6.85
CA THR A 25 -11.67 6.97 -7.97
C THR A 25 -12.81 5.96 -7.80
N HIS A 26 -12.50 4.71 -7.47
CA HIS A 26 -13.53 3.70 -7.21
C HIS A 26 -14.38 4.00 -5.98
N LEU A 27 -13.80 4.60 -4.94
CA LEU A 27 -14.57 5.06 -3.78
C LEU A 27 -15.51 6.21 -4.13
N ASP A 28 -15.08 7.15 -4.97
CA ASP A 28 -15.90 8.29 -5.43
C ASP A 28 -17.12 7.81 -6.22
N ASP A 29 -16.92 6.87 -7.15
CA ASP A 29 -17.99 6.20 -7.91
C ASP A 29 -18.99 5.50 -6.97
N LEU A 30 -18.48 4.78 -5.97
CA LEU A 30 -19.33 4.10 -4.98
C LEU A 30 -20.15 5.08 -4.14
N VAL A 31 -19.56 6.20 -3.70
CA VAL A 31 -20.28 7.25 -2.96
C VAL A 31 -21.37 7.87 -3.83
N THR A 32 -21.04 8.20 -5.08
CA THR A 32 -21.96 8.78 -6.05
C THR A 32 -23.16 7.86 -6.32
N HIS A 33 -22.90 6.56 -6.52
CA HIS A 33 -23.97 5.57 -6.71
C HIS A 33 -24.85 5.42 -5.47
N LEU A 34 -24.25 5.38 -4.27
CA LEU A 34 -25.00 5.28 -3.01
C LEU A 34 -25.87 6.53 -2.75
N ALA A 35 -25.42 7.72 -3.15
CA ALA A 35 -26.21 8.94 -3.04
C ALA A 35 -27.45 8.88 -3.96
N ALA A 36 -27.27 8.41 -5.20
CA ALA A 36 -28.35 8.24 -6.17
C ALA A 36 -29.42 7.22 -5.72
N GLU A 37 -29.02 6.09 -5.12
CA GLU A 37 -29.94 5.04 -4.66
C GLU A 37 -30.82 5.47 -3.47
N ASN A 38 -30.31 6.34 -2.60
CA ASN A 38 -31.02 6.72 -1.38
C ASN A 38 -32.02 7.88 -1.58
N GLY A 39 -32.10 8.47 -2.77
CA GLY A 39 -33.00 9.60 -3.07
C GLY A 39 -32.80 10.81 -2.15
N ARG A 40 -31.64 10.91 -1.49
CA ARG A 40 -31.30 11.96 -0.53
C ARG A 40 -30.27 12.88 -1.13
N GLU A 41 -30.70 14.11 -1.40
CA GLU A 41 -29.81 15.26 -1.61
C GLU A 41 -28.90 15.53 -0.40
N GLU A 42 -29.19 14.96 0.79
CA GLU A 42 -28.41 15.17 2.03
C GLU A 42 -26.97 14.57 2.01
N VAL A 43 -26.68 13.53 1.22
CA VAL A 43 -25.29 12.99 1.11
C VAL A 43 -24.46 13.80 0.11
N ALA A 44 -25.12 14.57 -0.77
CA ALA A 44 -24.48 15.43 -1.74
C ALA A 44 -24.05 16.81 -1.18
N GLU A 45 -24.52 17.20 0.01
CA GLU A 45 -24.17 18.50 0.60
C GLU A 45 -22.81 18.52 1.33
N ILE A 46 -22.30 17.38 1.81
CA ILE A 46 -20.99 17.29 2.48
C ILE A 46 -20.32 15.96 2.08
N GLY A 47 -19.48 16.00 1.04
CA GLY A 47 -18.72 14.83 0.59
C GLY A 47 -17.81 14.26 1.69
N ALA A 48 -17.48 12.98 1.59
CA ALA A 48 -16.59 12.33 2.57
C ALA A 48 -15.11 12.60 2.24
N THR A 49 -14.29 12.92 3.23
CA THR A 49 -12.84 13.06 3.01
C THR A 49 -12.11 11.73 3.20
N CYS A 50 -11.02 11.52 2.47
CA CYS A 50 -10.20 10.33 2.57
C CYS A 50 -8.74 10.62 2.23
N VAL A 51 -7.82 10.02 2.98
CA VAL A 51 -6.42 9.88 2.59
C VAL A 51 -6.10 8.38 2.53
N TYR A 52 -5.45 7.96 1.46
CA TYR A 52 -4.97 6.59 1.31
C TYR A 52 -3.50 6.61 0.94
N ALA A 53 -2.70 5.83 1.67
CA ALA A 53 -1.26 5.80 1.53
C ALA A 53 -0.74 4.36 1.60
N VAL A 54 0.14 4.01 0.68
CA VAL A 54 0.80 2.71 0.57
C VAL A 54 2.31 2.93 0.68
N TYR A 55 2.95 2.25 1.63
CA TYR A 55 4.40 2.29 1.80
C TYR A 55 5.00 0.94 1.44
N ASP A 56 5.90 0.91 0.47
CA ASP A 56 6.73 -0.24 0.15
C ASP A 56 8.05 -0.16 0.96
N PRO A 57 8.26 -1.02 1.96
CA PRO A 57 9.47 -1.00 2.78
C PRO A 57 10.73 -1.50 2.06
N VAL A 58 10.59 -2.09 0.87
CA VAL A 58 11.71 -2.59 0.08
C VAL A 58 12.29 -1.48 -0.80
N SER A 59 11.45 -0.81 -1.59
CA SER A 59 11.88 0.37 -2.36
C SER A 59 11.91 1.65 -1.51
N ARG A 60 11.38 1.60 -0.29
CA ARG A 60 11.17 2.74 0.62
C ARG A 60 10.31 3.85 0.01
N ARG A 61 9.39 3.48 -0.87
CA ARG A 61 8.50 4.41 -1.58
C ARG A 61 7.16 4.51 -0.86
N LEU A 62 6.75 5.73 -0.54
CA LEU A 62 5.40 6.07 -0.12
C LEU A 62 4.64 6.61 -1.33
N THR A 63 3.52 5.99 -1.67
CA THR A 63 2.56 6.51 -2.64
C THR A 63 1.28 6.86 -1.90
N LEU A 64 0.75 8.06 -2.10
CA LEU A 64 -0.47 8.51 -1.44
C LEU A 64 -1.34 9.38 -2.33
N ALA A 65 -2.64 9.36 -2.08
CA ALA A 65 -3.62 10.25 -2.70
C ALA A 65 -4.62 10.73 -1.65
N THR A 66 -5.22 11.90 -1.87
CA THR A 66 -6.19 12.50 -0.96
C THR A 66 -7.44 12.98 -1.69
N ALA A 67 -8.61 12.72 -1.11
CA ALA A 67 -9.90 13.25 -1.48
C ALA A 67 -10.37 14.21 -0.38
N GLY A 68 -10.15 15.51 -0.55
CA GLY A 68 -10.57 16.57 0.38
C GLY A 68 -9.96 16.51 1.79
N HIS A 69 -9.05 15.58 2.04
CA HIS A 69 -8.47 15.35 3.37
C HIS A 69 -7.20 16.20 3.57
N PRO A 70 -6.90 16.66 4.80
CA PRO A 70 -5.67 17.38 5.08
C PRO A 70 -4.42 16.61 4.66
N ALA A 71 -3.41 17.35 4.17
CA ALA A 71 -2.14 16.76 3.79
C ALA A 71 -1.41 16.20 5.04
N PRO A 72 -0.84 14.99 4.97
CA PRO A 72 -0.07 14.44 6.09
C PRO A 72 1.17 15.27 6.40
N PHE A 73 1.62 15.22 7.65
CA PHE A 73 2.96 15.68 8.02
C PHE A 73 3.99 14.55 7.87
N LEU A 74 5.19 14.90 7.49
CA LEU A 74 6.36 14.04 7.36
C LEU A 74 7.47 14.57 8.27
N VAL A 75 8.02 13.70 9.11
CA VAL A 75 9.21 13.96 9.92
C VAL A 75 10.33 13.08 9.40
N LEU A 76 11.37 13.68 8.83
CA LEU A 76 12.57 12.95 8.40
C LEU A 76 13.50 12.71 9.60
N PRO A 77 14.24 11.58 9.67
CA PRO A 77 15.15 11.28 10.78
C PRO A 77 16.19 12.36 11.04
N ASP A 78 16.73 12.96 9.97
CA ASP A 78 17.75 14.01 10.01
C ASP A 78 17.17 15.38 9.58
N GLY A 79 15.84 15.52 9.61
CA GLY A 79 15.16 16.74 9.20
C GLY A 79 15.12 17.82 10.28
N ASP A 80 14.97 19.08 9.85
CA ASP A 80 14.84 20.25 10.75
C ASP A 80 13.44 20.38 11.38
N GLY A 81 12.58 19.37 11.25
CA GLY A 81 11.24 19.33 11.83
C GLY A 81 10.24 18.55 10.98
N ALA A 82 8.97 18.65 11.35
CA ALA A 82 7.87 18.12 10.55
C ALA A 82 7.61 19.04 9.35
N GLU A 83 7.23 18.48 8.21
CA GLU A 83 6.85 19.21 7.00
C GLU A 83 5.56 18.65 6.41
N LEU A 84 4.73 19.48 5.78
CA LEU A 84 3.57 18.99 5.05
C LEU A 84 4.04 18.28 3.77
N VAL A 85 3.44 17.13 3.49
CA VAL A 85 3.68 16.41 2.24
C VAL A 85 3.19 17.27 1.06
N PRO A 86 4.03 17.55 0.05
CA PRO A 86 3.64 18.35 -1.10
C PRO A 86 2.80 17.50 -2.06
N LEU A 87 1.48 17.51 -1.86
CA LEU A 87 0.52 16.78 -2.68
C LEU A 87 -0.58 17.70 -3.23
N THR A 88 -1.19 17.29 -4.34
CA THR A 88 -2.39 17.93 -4.90
C THR A 88 -3.63 17.25 -4.32
N ALA A 89 -4.41 17.96 -3.50
CA ALA A 89 -5.63 17.40 -2.94
C ALA A 89 -6.75 17.37 -3.99
N GLY A 90 -7.34 16.19 -4.21
CA GLY A 90 -8.57 16.05 -4.98
C GLY A 90 -9.80 16.54 -4.19
N PRO A 91 -10.97 16.66 -4.84
CA PRO A 91 -12.20 17.03 -4.15
C PRO A 91 -12.64 15.95 -3.13
N PRO A 92 -13.49 16.28 -2.14
CA PRO A 92 -14.12 15.25 -1.31
C PRO A 92 -14.92 14.25 -2.15
N LEU A 93 -15.01 13.01 -1.66
CA LEU A 93 -15.72 11.93 -2.34
C LEU A 93 -17.21 12.25 -2.49
N GLY A 94 -17.77 11.98 -3.69
CA GLY A 94 -19.16 12.19 -4.06
C GLY A 94 -19.47 13.58 -4.63
N ILE A 95 -18.49 14.50 -4.64
CA ILE A 95 -18.64 15.83 -5.21
C ILE A 95 -18.36 15.82 -6.73
N GLY A 96 -17.55 14.88 -7.19
CA GLY A 96 -17.04 14.82 -8.55
C GLY A 96 -15.94 15.86 -8.83
N GLY A 97 -15.23 15.70 -9.96
CA GLY A 97 -14.17 16.63 -10.35
C GLY A 97 -13.12 15.99 -11.25
N LEU A 98 -11.91 16.56 -11.20
CA LEU A 98 -10.72 15.98 -11.84
C LEU A 98 -10.36 14.64 -11.17
N PRO A 99 -9.67 13.72 -11.89
CA PRO A 99 -9.17 12.49 -11.29
C PRO A 99 -8.27 12.79 -10.09
N PHE A 100 -8.27 11.87 -9.11
CA PHE A 100 -7.33 11.93 -8.00
C PHE A 100 -5.91 11.73 -8.50
N GLU A 101 -4.95 12.42 -7.89
CA GLU A 101 -3.54 12.32 -8.25
C GLU A 101 -2.77 11.62 -7.13
N ALA A 102 -2.00 10.59 -7.49
CA ALA A 102 -1.06 9.96 -6.59
C ALA A 102 0.25 10.77 -6.54
N THR A 103 0.73 11.01 -5.32
CA THR A 103 2.05 11.58 -5.04
C THR A 103 2.98 10.46 -4.58
N GLU A 104 4.21 10.43 -5.11
CA GLU A 104 5.22 9.46 -4.73
C GLU A 104 6.43 10.14 -4.05
N LEU A 105 6.87 9.58 -2.94
CA LEU A 105 8.02 10.03 -2.18
C LEU A 105 8.92 8.85 -1.82
N GLU A 106 10.24 9.00 -1.94
CA GLU A 106 11.19 8.07 -1.31
C GLU A 106 11.46 8.56 0.11
N LEU A 107 11.24 7.69 1.10
CA LEU A 107 11.39 8.02 2.51
C LEU A 107 12.56 7.25 3.13
N PRO A 108 13.50 7.92 3.81
CA PRO A 108 14.48 7.24 4.65
C PRO A 108 13.83 6.32 5.68
N GLU A 109 14.54 5.28 6.09
CA GLU A 109 14.13 4.47 7.23
C GLU A 109 14.04 5.33 8.50
N GLY A 110 13.01 5.09 9.32
CA GLY A 110 12.78 5.84 10.55
C GLY A 110 12.01 7.14 10.38
N SER A 111 11.66 7.52 9.14
CA SER A 111 10.75 8.65 8.87
C SER A 111 9.39 8.42 9.55
N VAL A 112 8.75 9.48 10.04
CA VAL A 112 7.41 9.40 10.63
C VAL A 112 6.42 10.13 9.74
N VAL A 113 5.36 9.43 9.32
CA VAL A 113 4.22 10.00 8.62
C VAL A 113 3.08 10.16 9.63
N ALA A 114 2.55 11.38 9.74
CA ALA A 114 1.46 11.73 10.62
C ALA A 114 0.21 12.06 9.81
N LEU A 115 -0.81 11.20 9.90
CA LEU A 115 -2.13 11.41 9.32
C LEU A 115 -3.10 11.81 10.42
N PHE A 116 -3.98 12.76 10.16
CA PHE A 116 -4.88 13.31 11.16
C PHE A 116 -6.18 13.77 10.54
N THR A 117 -7.27 13.73 11.31
CA THR A 117 -8.53 14.34 10.89
C THR A 117 -8.50 15.85 11.11
N ASP A 118 -9.29 16.56 10.33
CA ASP A 118 -9.47 18.01 10.44
C ASP A 118 -9.94 18.45 11.82
N GLY A 119 -10.68 17.63 12.56
CA GLY A 119 -11.03 17.88 13.97
C GLY A 119 -9.83 18.19 14.88
N LEU A 120 -8.61 17.74 14.54
CA LEU A 120 -7.38 18.04 15.27
C LEU A 120 -6.87 19.47 15.03
N VAL A 121 -7.15 20.05 13.85
CA VAL A 121 -6.65 21.36 13.41
C VAL A 121 -7.77 22.39 13.22
N ALA A 122 -9.04 21.98 13.30
CA ALA A 122 -10.20 22.79 12.98
C ALA A 122 -10.32 24.00 13.93
N HIS A 123 -10.18 25.19 13.33
CA HIS A 123 -10.57 26.53 13.81
C HIS A 123 -10.49 26.75 15.33
N ARG A 124 -9.28 27.02 15.85
CA ARG A 124 -9.17 27.98 16.96
C ARG A 124 -9.52 29.36 16.42
N ALA A 125 -10.62 29.94 16.88
CA ALA A 125 -11.04 31.29 16.48
C ALA A 125 -9.88 32.28 16.69
N GLY A 126 -9.21 32.70 15.60
CA GLY A 126 -8.19 33.75 15.60
C GLY A 126 -6.87 33.47 14.89
N ASN A 127 -6.52 32.22 14.53
CA ASN A 127 -5.29 31.95 13.75
C ASN A 127 -5.33 30.60 12.99
N PRO A 128 -5.76 30.57 11.71
CA PRO A 128 -5.77 29.34 10.90
C PRO A 128 -4.36 28.75 10.66
N ASP A 129 -3.32 29.59 10.56
CA ASP A 129 -1.93 29.12 10.37
C ASP A 129 -1.31 28.57 11.67
N GLY A 130 -1.86 28.94 12.83
CA GLY A 130 -1.29 28.60 14.13
C GLY A 130 -1.45 27.14 14.54
N ALA A 131 -2.48 26.45 14.04
CA ALA A 131 -2.72 25.03 14.34
C ALA A 131 -1.66 24.15 13.67
N ASP A 132 -1.35 24.42 12.40
CA ASP A 132 -0.33 23.70 11.64
C ASP A 132 1.07 23.95 12.22
N ASP A 133 1.37 25.18 12.67
CA ASP A 133 2.65 25.50 13.33
C ASP A 133 2.80 24.82 14.70
N GLU A 134 1.71 24.64 15.44
CA GLU A 134 1.73 23.92 16.72
C GLU A 134 1.87 22.42 16.51
N LEU A 135 1.15 21.86 15.53
CA LEU A 135 1.28 20.46 15.13
C LEU A 135 2.69 20.16 14.60
N ARG A 136 3.23 21.05 13.76
CA ARG A 136 4.60 20.96 13.24
C ARG A 136 5.64 20.94 14.36
N ARG A 137 5.50 21.83 15.35
CA ARG A 137 6.39 21.85 16.53
C ARG A 137 6.25 20.62 17.40
N ALA A 138 5.03 20.15 17.65
CA ALA A 138 4.78 18.99 18.50
C ALA A 138 5.29 17.69 17.85
N LEU A 139 5.11 17.53 16.54
CA LEU A 139 5.62 16.38 15.77
C LEU A 139 7.15 16.38 15.68
N GLY A 140 7.79 17.54 15.69
CA GLY A 140 9.25 17.68 15.73
C GLY A 140 9.89 17.41 17.10
N ALA A 141 9.08 17.12 18.14
CA ALA A 141 9.61 16.83 19.47
C ALA A 141 10.26 15.44 19.51
N SER A 142 11.38 15.34 20.25
CA SER A 142 12.00 14.04 20.54
C SER A 142 11.13 13.24 21.50
N ALA A 143 10.88 11.96 21.19
CA ALA A 143 10.10 11.04 22.00
C ALA A 143 10.67 9.62 21.92
N ASP A 144 10.56 8.89 23.03
CA ASP A 144 11.08 7.52 23.15
C ASP A 144 10.25 6.49 22.33
N SER A 145 8.99 6.82 22.02
CA SER A 145 8.08 5.97 21.25
C SER A 145 7.08 6.79 20.44
N LEU A 146 6.42 6.14 19.46
CA LEU A 146 5.32 6.77 18.72
C LEU A 146 4.12 7.06 19.61
N ASP A 147 3.83 6.22 20.61
CA ASP A 147 2.73 6.45 21.54
C ASP A 147 2.99 7.71 22.39
N ALA A 148 4.21 7.87 22.91
CA ALA A 148 4.60 9.05 23.67
C ALA A 148 4.58 10.32 22.79
N LEU A 149 4.97 10.20 21.52
CA LEU A 149 4.86 11.30 20.55
C LEU A 149 3.40 11.66 20.29
N ALA A 150 2.53 10.67 20.06
CA ALA A 150 1.10 10.87 19.83
C ALA A 150 0.43 11.55 21.03
N ASP A 151 0.71 11.09 22.25
CA ASP A 151 0.21 11.70 23.48
C ASP A 151 0.71 13.14 23.64
N GLY A 152 1.98 13.40 23.32
CA GLY A 152 2.57 14.73 23.34
C GLY A 152 1.92 15.68 22.34
N VAL A 153 1.67 15.20 21.11
CA VAL A 153 0.96 15.94 20.07
C VAL A 153 -0.46 16.25 20.51
N LEU A 154 -1.24 15.23 20.90
CA LEU A 154 -2.61 15.43 21.37
C LEU A 154 -2.68 16.41 22.54
N LYS A 155 -1.77 16.31 23.52
CA LYS A 155 -1.73 17.25 24.64
C LYS A 155 -1.45 18.70 24.22
N ALA A 156 -0.68 18.91 23.15
CA ALA A 156 -0.34 20.24 22.66
C ALA A 156 -1.45 20.84 21.79
N VAL A 157 -2.00 20.06 20.86
CA VAL A 157 -2.90 20.59 19.81
C VAL A 157 -4.39 20.34 20.06
N LEU A 158 -4.77 19.34 20.86
CA LEU A 158 -6.18 18.98 21.03
C LEU A 158 -6.99 20.17 21.57
N PRO A 159 -8.07 20.59 20.88
CA PRO A 159 -8.91 21.68 21.35
C PRO A 159 -9.73 21.26 22.58
N ASP A 160 -10.02 22.23 23.46
CA ASP A 160 -10.88 22.02 24.64
C ASP A 160 -12.30 21.53 24.25
N GLN A 161 -12.77 21.96 23.08
CA GLN A 161 -14.03 21.54 22.47
C GLN A 161 -13.81 21.28 20.97
N PRO A 162 -13.60 20.02 20.56
CA PRO A 162 -13.47 19.67 19.15
C PRO A 162 -14.79 19.95 18.42
N GLY A 163 -14.69 20.58 17.24
CA GLY A 163 -15.83 20.77 16.34
C GLY A 163 -16.21 19.51 15.56
N ASP A 164 -15.31 18.53 15.50
CA ASP A 164 -15.47 17.26 14.79
C ASP A 164 -14.63 16.14 15.47
N ASP A 165 -14.79 14.90 15.01
CA ASP A 165 -14.04 13.73 15.46
C ASP A 165 -12.53 13.90 15.27
N VAL A 166 -11.77 13.57 16.31
CA VAL A 166 -10.29 13.67 16.32
C VAL A 166 -9.67 12.29 16.21
N ALA A 167 -8.82 12.11 15.20
CA ALA A 167 -7.94 10.97 15.07
C ALA A 167 -6.53 11.42 14.68
N LEU A 168 -5.52 10.77 15.24
CA LEU A 168 -4.11 10.92 14.89
C LEU A 168 -3.52 9.52 14.67
N LEU A 169 -2.87 9.32 13.54
CA LEU A 169 -2.16 8.10 13.20
C LEU A 169 -0.70 8.44 12.86
N LEU A 170 0.22 7.95 13.69
CA LEU A 170 1.66 8.06 13.47
C LEU A 170 2.19 6.73 12.94
N VAL A 171 2.88 6.77 11.81
CA VAL A 171 3.49 5.59 11.18
C VAL A 171 4.98 5.83 11.01
N ARG A 172 5.82 4.97 11.60
CA ARG A 172 7.27 5.01 11.37
C ARG A 172 7.67 4.05 10.27
N THR A 173 8.36 4.56 9.26
CA THR A 173 8.90 3.75 8.16
C THR A 173 9.99 2.82 8.67
N ARG A 174 10.04 1.63 8.07
CA ARG A 174 11.12 0.65 8.27
C ARG A 174 11.57 0.16 6.90
N ALA A 175 12.86 -0.05 6.73
CA ALA A 175 13.38 -0.65 5.51
C ALA A 175 13.53 -2.16 5.70
N LEU A 176 13.20 -2.92 4.66
CA LEU A 176 13.60 -4.33 4.60
C LEU A 176 14.97 -4.42 3.94
N GLY A 177 15.97 -4.85 4.72
CA GLY A 177 17.33 -5.02 4.25
C GLY A 177 17.54 -6.26 3.37
N ALA A 178 18.75 -6.39 2.82
CA ALA A 178 19.15 -7.54 2.02
C ALA A 178 19.16 -8.87 2.80
N ASP A 179 19.10 -8.82 4.14
CA ASP A 179 18.89 -9.97 5.01
C ASP A 179 17.47 -10.54 4.91
N ARG A 180 16.52 -9.76 4.39
CA ARG A 180 15.10 -10.11 4.28
C ARG A 180 14.54 -9.98 2.86
N VAL A 181 15.33 -9.48 1.92
CA VAL A 181 14.93 -9.33 0.53
C VAL A 181 16.00 -9.90 -0.38
N ALA A 182 15.60 -10.74 -1.32
CA ALA A 182 16.46 -11.23 -2.38
C ALA A 182 15.81 -10.98 -3.73
N THR A 183 16.57 -10.42 -4.67
CA THR A 183 16.07 -9.99 -5.97
C THR A 183 16.97 -10.53 -7.07
N TRP A 184 16.37 -11.08 -8.12
CA TRP A 184 17.06 -11.60 -9.30
C TRP A 184 16.43 -11.04 -10.57
N ASP A 185 17.25 -10.46 -11.44
CA ASP A 185 16.83 -10.17 -12.81
C ASP A 185 16.78 -11.47 -13.61
N VAL A 186 15.69 -11.69 -14.32
CA VAL A 186 15.41 -12.94 -15.02
C VAL A 186 15.42 -12.68 -16.53
N PRO A 187 16.47 -13.09 -17.26
CA PRO A 187 16.43 -13.06 -18.71
C PRO A 187 15.26 -13.89 -19.24
N ALA A 188 14.59 -13.42 -20.30
CA ALA A 188 13.39 -14.05 -20.86
C ALA A 188 13.69 -15.33 -21.69
N TYR A 189 14.47 -16.26 -21.12
CA TYR A 189 14.78 -17.56 -21.70
C TYR A 189 14.21 -18.67 -20.81
N PRO A 190 13.47 -19.66 -21.35
CA PRO A 190 12.86 -20.74 -20.55
C PRO A 190 13.84 -21.49 -19.64
N ALA A 191 15.12 -21.60 -20.02
CA ALA A 191 16.15 -22.24 -19.19
C ALA A 191 16.39 -21.50 -17.85
N GLN A 192 16.06 -20.21 -17.76
CA GLN A 192 16.24 -19.42 -16.55
C GLN A 192 15.30 -19.84 -15.42
N VAL A 193 14.15 -20.46 -15.73
CA VAL A 193 13.20 -20.94 -14.70
C VAL A 193 13.89 -21.89 -13.71
N ALA A 194 14.70 -22.83 -14.20
CA ALA A 194 15.42 -23.77 -13.34
C ALA A 194 16.52 -23.07 -12.51
N VAL A 195 17.20 -22.09 -13.09
CA VAL A 195 18.26 -21.32 -12.44
C VAL A 195 17.70 -20.50 -11.28
N VAL A 196 16.64 -19.72 -11.53
CA VAL A 196 16.05 -18.86 -10.49
C VAL A 196 15.31 -19.66 -9.44
N ARG A 197 14.72 -20.81 -9.79
CA ARG A 197 14.16 -21.74 -8.81
C ARG A 197 15.24 -22.25 -7.86
N GLN A 198 16.38 -22.68 -8.39
CA GLN A 198 17.49 -23.14 -7.55
C GLN A 198 18.02 -22.01 -6.65
N ALA A 199 18.20 -20.81 -7.21
CA ALA A 199 18.63 -19.64 -6.44
C ALA A 199 17.64 -19.28 -5.31
N ALA A 200 16.33 -19.39 -5.57
CA ALA A 200 15.29 -19.22 -4.56
C ALA A 200 15.42 -20.27 -3.45
N GLY A 201 15.61 -21.55 -3.78
CA GLY A 201 15.82 -22.61 -2.80
C GLY A 201 17.07 -22.40 -1.94
N GLU A 202 18.19 -21.99 -2.56
CA GLU A 202 19.43 -21.63 -1.86
C GLU A 202 19.23 -20.44 -0.90
N GLN A 203 18.47 -19.42 -1.32
CA GLN A 203 18.13 -18.28 -0.47
C GLN A 203 17.25 -18.66 0.71
N LEU A 204 16.27 -19.55 0.51
CA LEU A 204 15.43 -20.04 1.61
C LEU A 204 16.25 -20.82 2.63
N ALA A 205 17.19 -21.65 2.19
CA ALA A 205 18.13 -22.32 3.08
C ALA A 205 19.01 -21.31 3.85
N ALA A 206 19.49 -20.26 3.17
CA ALA A 206 20.25 -19.19 3.84
C ALA A 206 19.40 -18.43 4.89
N TRP A 207 18.08 -18.37 4.71
CA TRP A 207 17.15 -17.79 5.67
C TRP A 207 16.65 -18.77 6.74
N GLY A 208 17.00 -20.06 6.66
CA GLY A 208 16.49 -21.11 7.55
C GLY A 208 15.01 -21.43 7.32
N LEU A 209 14.54 -21.35 6.07
CA LEU A 209 13.16 -21.54 5.65
C LEU A 209 12.99 -22.76 4.73
N GLU A 210 13.83 -23.80 4.90
CA GLU A 210 13.85 -25.00 4.07
C GLU A 210 12.48 -25.71 4.01
N GLU A 211 11.68 -25.61 5.07
CA GLU A 211 10.33 -26.18 5.12
C GLU A 211 9.38 -25.56 4.08
N THR A 212 9.60 -24.31 3.71
CA THR A 212 8.81 -23.58 2.68
C THR A 212 9.36 -23.77 1.26
N ALA A 213 10.52 -24.42 1.11
CA ALA A 213 11.24 -24.48 -0.16
C ALA A 213 10.43 -25.14 -1.27
N PHE A 214 9.81 -26.29 -0.99
CA PHE A 214 9.06 -27.03 -2.02
C PHE A 214 7.92 -26.21 -2.64
N VAL A 215 7.12 -25.54 -1.80
CA VAL A 215 6.00 -24.72 -2.29
C VAL A 215 6.53 -23.47 -2.98
N THR A 216 7.52 -22.80 -2.41
CA THR A 216 8.11 -21.60 -3.00
C THR A 216 8.74 -21.88 -4.36
N GLU A 217 9.49 -22.97 -4.51
CA GLU A 217 10.08 -23.37 -5.78
C GLU A 217 9.04 -23.62 -6.88
N LEU A 218 7.88 -24.18 -6.51
CA LEU A 218 6.75 -24.36 -7.42
C LEU A 218 6.16 -23.01 -7.81
N VAL A 219 5.88 -22.13 -6.83
CA VAL A 219 5.36 -20.78 -7.07
C VAL A 219 6.30 -20.00 -7.99
N VAL A 220 7.60 -19.99 -7.68
CA VAL A 220 8.63 -19.34 -8.52
C VAL A 220 8.60 -19.91 -9.93
N SER A 221 8.53 -21.24 -10.10
CA SER A 221 8.48 -21.87 -11.42
C SER A 221 7.28 -21.40 -12.23
N GLU A 222 6.10 -21.35 -11.63
CA GLU A 222 4.86 -20.97 -12.31
C GLU A 222 4.82 -19.46 -12.63
N LEU A 223 5.17 -18.61 -11.66
CA LEU A 223 5.15 -17.16 -11.85
C LEU A 223 6.19 -16.70 -12.87
N VAL A 224 7.42 -17.21 -12.78
CA VAL A 224 8.49 -16.86 -13.74
C VAL A 224 8.18 -17.42 -15.13
N THR A 225 7.65 -18.65 -15.23
CA THR A 225 7.23 -19.19 -16.54
C THR A 225 6.15 -18.33 -17.18
N ASN A 226 5.18 -17.86 -16.40
CA ASN A 226 4.15 -16.96 -16.89
C ASN A 226 4.74 -15.62 -17.35
N ALA A 227 5.65 -15.02 -16.59
CA ALA A 227 6.32 -13.78 -16.97
C ALA A 227 7.14 -13.94 -18.26
N ILE A 228 7.88 -15.04 -18.43
CA ILE A 228 8.66 -15.31 -19.65
C ILE A 228 7.74 -15.51 -20.86
N ARG A 229 6.58 -16.16 -20.68
CA ARG A 229 5.69 -16.53 -21.78
C ARG A 229 4.71 -15.44 -22.19
N TYR A 230 4.26 -14.64 -21.23
CA TYR A 230 3.14 -13.70 -21.40
C TYR A 230 3.44 -12.29 -20.89
N GLY A 231 4.58 -12.06 -20.24
CA GLY A 231 5.04 -10.76 -19.79
C GLY A 231 6.01 -10.13 -20.78
N GLU A 232 6.58 -8.99 -20.40
CA GLU A 232 7.59 -8.26 -21.17
C GLU A 232 8.83 -7.97 -20.32
N PRO A 233 10.05 -8.07 -20.86
CA PRO A 233 11.26 -7.66 -20.13
C PRO A 233 11.26 -6.17 -19.78
N PRO A 234 11.91 -5.76 -18.68
CA PRO A 234 12.66 -6.59 -17.74
C PRO A 234 11.75 -7.43 -16.83
N ILE A 235 12.15 -8.70 -16.61
CA ILE A 235 11.49 -9.59 -15.65
C ILE A 235 12.35 -9.65 -14.39
N GLN A 236 11.72 -9.55 -13.23
CA GLN A 236 12.40 -9.61 -11.94
C GLN A 236 11.67 -10.55 -10.98
N LEU A 237 12.40 -11.47 -10.35
CA LEU A 237 11.92 -12.26 -9.22
C LEU A 237 12.39 -11.60 -7.93
N ARG A 238 11.50 -11.49 -6.95
CA ARG A 238 11.82 -11.01 -5.61
C ARG A 238 11.21 -11.91 -4.56
N LEU A 239 12.01 -12.32 -3.58
CA LEU A 239 11.53 -12.94 -2.36
C LEU A 239 11.66 -11.94 -1.20
N ILE A 240 10.62 -11.85 -0.38
CA ILE A 240 10.55 -10.95 0.77
C ILE A 240 10.16 -11.76 2.01
N ARG A 241 10.99 -11.69 3.05
CA ARG A 241 10.74 -12.28 4.37
C ARG A 241 10.34 -11.20 5.36
N ASP A 242 9.05 -11.15 5.70
CA ASP A 242 8.53 -10.28 6.77
C ASP A 242 7.63 -11.09 7.73
N ARG A 243 6.35 -10.73 7.88
CA ARG A 243 5.36 -11.53 8.62
C ARG A 243 4.97 -12.82 7.89
N ALA A 244 5.21 -12.85 6.58
CA ALA A 244 5.00 -13.96 5.67
C ALA A 244 6.17 -13.98 4.67
N LEU A 245 6.30 -15.09 3.94
CA LEU A 245 7.18 -15.18 2.79
C LEU A 245 6.40 -14.77 1.54
N ILE A 246 6.78 -13.64 0.93
CA ILE A 246 6.16 -13.14 -0.30
C ILE A 246 7.09 -13.43 -1.48
N CYS A 247 6.55 -14.04 -2.52
CA CYS A 247 7.19 -14.22 -3.81
C CYS A 247 6.55 -13.29 -4.83
N GLU A 248 7.30 -12.35 -5.37
CA GLU A 248 6.87 -11.41 -6.39
C GLU A 248 7.60 -11.66 -7.71
N VAL A 249 6.88 -11.62 -8.81
CA VAL A 249 7.45 -11.59 -10.16
C VAL A 249 6.89 -10.38 -10.89
N SER A 250 7.79 -9.45 -11.25
CA SER A 250 7.46 -8.24 -11.99
C SER A 250 7.87 -8.36 -13.45
N ASP A 251 7.09 -7.78 -14.35
CA ASP A 251 7.39 -7.65 -15.77
C ASP A 251 6.82 -6.34 -16.33
N ALA A 252 7.28 -5.90 -17.49
CA ALA A 252 6.91 -4.61 -18.08
C ALA A 252 5.54 -4.59 -18.77
N SER A 253 4.80 -5.71 -18.79
CA SER A 253 3.47 -5.76 -19.40
C SER A 253 2.42 -5.13 -18.50
N SER A 254 1.49 -4.39 -19.10
CA SER A 254 0.27 -3.88 -18.43
C SER A 254 -0.91 -4.86 -18.49
N THR A 255 -0.73 -6.05 -19.10
CA THR A 255 -1.83 -7.00 -19.29
C THR A 255 -2.12 -7.76 -17.99
N SER A 256 -3.33 -7.61 -17.44
CA SER A 256 -3.76 -8.34 -16.24
C SER A 256 -3.69 -9.86 -16.43
N PRO A 257 -3.27 -10.63 -15.41
CA PRO A 257 -3.25 -12.08 -15.49
C PRO A 257 -4.69 -12.63 -15.45
N HIS A 258 -5.03 -13.55 -16.36
CA HIS A 258 -6.32 -14.23 -16.35
C HIS A 258 -6.18 -15.61 -15.70
N LEU A 259 -6.86 -15.83 -14.56
CA LEU A 259 -7.10 -17.17 -14.03
C LEU A 259 -7.94 -17.96 -15.03
N ARG A 260 -7.32 -18.93 -15.70
CA ARG A 260 -8.07 -19.89 -16.52
C ARG A 260 -8.31 -21.15 -15.72
N ARG A 261 -9.56 -21.61 -15.65
CA ARG A 261 -9.84 -23.00 -15.25
C ARG A 261 -9.46 -23.88 -16.43
N ALA A 262 -8.24 -24.39 -16.43
CA ALA A 262 -7.78 -25.35 -17.43
C ALA A 262 -8.71 -26.57 -17.45
N HIS A 263 -9.20 -26.98 -18.62
CA HIS A 263 -9.92 -28.23 -18.77
C HIS A 263 -8.96 -29.42 -18.63
N ALA A 264 -9.49 -30.64 -18.45
CA ALA A 264 -8.69 -31.83 -18.13
C ALA A 264 -7.55 -32.13 -19.12
N TYR A 265 -7.64 -31.63 -20.36
CA TYR A 265 -6.69 -31.87 -21.46
C TYR A 265 -5.82 -30.67 -21.84
N ASP A 266 -5.92 -29.53 -21.14
CA ASP A 266 -5.05 -28.38 -21.41
C ASP A 266 -3.66 -28.61 -20.78
N GLU A 267 -2.62 -28.57 -21.60
CA GLU A 267 -1.21 -28.67 -21.17
C GLU A 267 -0.72 -27.40 -20.43
N GLY A 268 -1.50 -26.31 -20.43
CA GLY A 268 -1.15 -25.03 -19.79
C GLY A 268 -2.33 -24.37 -19.08
N GLY A 269 -2.05 -23.39 -18.23
CA GLY A 269 -3.06 -22.58 -17.53
C GLY A 269 -3.44 -23.08 -16.12
N ARG A 270 -2.78 -24.11 -15.60
CA ARG A 270 -2.95 -24.58 -14.21
C ARG A 270 -2.06 -23.86 -13.20
N GLY A 271 -1.02 -23.15 -13.67
CA GLY A 271 -0.01 -22.56 -12.80
C GLY A 271 -0.56 -21.64 -11.73
N LEU A 272 -1.36 -20.64 -12.12
CA LEU A 272 -1.98 -19.73 -11.15
C LEU A 272 -3.02 -20.42 -10.26
N LEU A 273 -3.64 -21.52 -10.71
CA LEU A 273 -4.53 -22.32 -9.86
C LEU A 273 -3.73 -23.07 -8.79
N LEU A 274 -2.55 -23.60 -9.13
CA LEU A 274 -1.65 -24.24 -8.16
C LEU A 274 -1.13 -23.22 -7.15
N VAL A 275 -0.69 -22.04 -7.61
CA VAL A 275 -0.31 -20.92 -6.73
C VAL A 275 -1.46 -20.59 -5.78
N ALA A 276 -2.69 -20.44 -6.29
CA ALA A 276 -3.87 -20.14 -5.49
C ALA A 276 -4.23 -21.22 -4.45
N GLN A 277 -3.87 -22.48 -4.68
CA GLN A 277 -4.14 -23.59 -3.76
C GLN A 277 -3.04 -23.79 -2.71
N LEU A 278 -1.83 -23.36 -3.00
CA LEU A 278 -0.64 -23.61 -2.17
C LEU A 278 -0.21 -22.38 -1.35
N THR A 279 -0.79 -21.21 -1.62
CA THR A 279 -0.47 -19.94 -0.95
C THR A 279 -1.67 -19.41 -0.19
N GLN A 280 -1.45 -18.61 0.86
CA GLN A 280 -2.53 -18.02 1.65
C GLN A 280 -3.26 -16.93 0.89
N ARG A 281 -2.49 -16.09 0.20
CA ARG A 281 -2.98 -14.98 -0.62
C ARG A 281 -2.11 -14.89 -1.85
N TRP A 282 -2.69 -14.39 -2.91
CA TRP A 282 -1.96 -14.02 -4.11
C TRP A 282 -2.76 -12.96 -4.85
N GLY A 283 -2.08 -12.20 -5.69
CA GLY A 283 -2.70 -11.09 -6.39
C GLY A 283 -1.84 -10.58 -7.54
N SER A 284 -2.31 -9.50 -8.15
CA SER A 284 -1.56 -8.76 -9.15
C SER A 284 -1.67 -7.28 -8.88
N ARG A 285 -0.53 -6.60 -8.80
CA ARG A 285 -0.42 -5.15 -8.67
C ARG A 285 0.01 -4.55 -10.00
N GLN A 286 -0.71 -3.53 -10.47
CA GLN A 286 -0.25 -2.71 -11.59
C GLN A 286 0.70 -1.62 -11.07
N THR A 287 1.71 -1.30 -11.84
CA THR A 287 2.67 -0.24 -11.56
C THR A 287 2.84 0.63 -12.80
N ALA A 288 3.38 1.83 -12.65
CA ALA A 288 3.66 2.69 -13.80
C ALA A 288 4.60 2.04 -14.84
N ALA A 289 5.42 1.07 -14.42
CA ALA A 289 6.42 0.41 -15.25
C ALA A 289 5.99 -0.98 -15.76
N GLY A 290 4.79 -1.45 -15.43
CA GLY A 290 4.32 -2.80 -15.78
C GLY A 290 3.47 -3.41 -14.67
N LYS A 291 3.60 -4.70 -14.42
CA LYS A 291 2.82 -5.41 -13.40
C LYS A 291 3.69 -6.27 -12.51
N THR A 292 3.16 -6.60 -11.34
CA THR A 292 3.75 -7.57 -10.41
C THR A 292 2.70 -8.59 -10.03
N ILE A 293 3.01 -9.88 -10.20
CA ILE A 293 2.19 -10.98 -9.65
C ILE A 293 2.89 -11.44 -8.37
N TRP A 294 2.13 -11.54 -7.29
CA TRP A 294 2.68 -11.90 -5.98
C TRP A 294 1.89 -13.04 -5.34
N ALA A 295 2.56 -13.81 -4.50
CA ALA A 295 1.95 -14.84 -3.68
C ALA A 295 2.59 -14.92 -2.29
N GLU A 296 1.77 -15.15 -1.28
CA GLU A 296 2.11 -15.07 0.14
C GLU A 296 1.99 -16.45 0.79
N GLN A 297 3.04 -16.87 1.47
CA GLN A 297 3.13 -18.13 2.21
C GLN A 297 3.37 -17.87 3.70
N PRO A 298 2.81 -18.67 4.61
CA PRO A 298 3.14 -18.56 6.02
C PRO A 298 4.62 -18.89 6.21
N LEU A 299 5.25 -18.17 7.13
CA LEU A 299 6.52 -18.62 7.68
C LEU A 299 6.26 -19.78 8.65
N PRO A 300 7.20 -20.75 8.78
CA PRO A 300 7.13 -21.78 9.80
C PRO A 300 7.04 -21.14 11.20
N ASP A 301 6.31 -21.79 12.12
CA ASP A 301 6.30 -21.38 13.51
C ASP A 301 7.71 -21.49 14.09
N ALA A 302 8.16 -20.43 14.77
CA ALA A 302 9.52 -20.32 15.35
C ALA A 302 9.72 -21.18 16.61
#